data_AF-A0A0P7XWM5-F1
#
_entry.id   AF-A0A0P7XWM5-F1
#
_cell.length_a   1.000
_cell.length_b   1.000
_cell.length_c   1.000
_cell.angle_alpha   90.00
_cell.angle_beta   90.00
_cell.angle_gamma   90.00
#
_symmetry.space_group_name_H-M   'P 1'
#
loop_
_entity.id
_entity.type
_entity.pdbx_description
1 polymer ?
#
loop_
_entity_poly.entity_id
_entity_poly.type
_entity_poly.pdbx_seq_one_letter_code
_entity_poly.pdbx_strand_id
1 'polypeptide(L)'
;MDCIKGCWDQEDHVGVYSCPQCTQTFTSRPVLGRNTMLAEVVEKLKKTGLQTAPPEHFYAGPGDVVCDVCPGRKNKAVKSCLVCLVSYCKTHLKIHNELNPGNKHKLTDAIEQLQDEICSHHHKLLEVYCRTDQQCICYQCVMDEHRGHDTVSAAAGRTEKQ
;
A
#
# COMPACT_ATOMS: atom_id res chain seq x y z
N MET A 1 -4.25 -16.45 34.04
CA MET A 1 -3.53 -17.75 34.00
C MET A 1 -4.50 -18.88 34.35
N ASP A 2 -5.80 -18.61 34.25
CA ASP A 2 -6.82 -19.38 34.96
C ASP A 2 -7.33 -20.53 34.09
N CYS A 3 -7.20 -20.42 32.77
CA CYS A 3 -7.55 -21.49 31.83
C CYS A 3 -6.71 -22.76 32.05
N ILE A 4 -5.39 -22.64 32.24
CA ILE A 4 -4.53 -23.81 32.45
C ILE A 4 -4.65 -24.36 33.88
N LYS A 5 -4.93 -23.49 34.87
CA LYS A 5 -5.23 -23.93 36.23
C LYS A 5 -6.50 -24.78 36.25
N GLY A 6 -7.57 -24.29 35.62
CA GLY A 6 -8.85 -25.00 35.50
C GLY A 6 -8.73 -26.33 34.74
N CYS A 7 -7.86 -26.40 33.72
CA CYS A 7 -7.56 -27.66 33.03
C CYS A 7 -7.00 -28.72 34.00
N TRP A 8 -6.06 -28.33 34.86
CA TRP A 8 -5.47 -29.25 35.85
C TRP A 8 -6.38 -29.50 37.05
N ASP A 9 -7.22 -28.55 37.45
CA ASP A 9 -8.20 -28.75 38.53
C ASP A 9 -9.19 -29.89 38.23
N GLN A 10 -9.48 -30.14 36.94
CA GLN A 10 -10.34 -31.25 36.52
C GLN A 10 -9.60 -32.60 36.46
N GLU A 11 -8.27 -32.58 36.47
CA GLU A 11 -7.39 -33.76 36.45
C GLU A 11 -6.86 -34.12 37.85
N ASP A 12 -7.10 -33.27 38.86
CA ASP A 12 -6.67 -33.46 40.26
C ASP A 12 -7.12 -34.83 40.81
N HIS A 13 -8.29 -35.33 40.39
CA HIS A 13 -8.85 -36.62 40.83
C HIS A 13 -8.12 -37.83 40.21
N VAL A 14 -7.47 -37.63 39.06
CA VAL A 14 -6.76 -38.66 38.29
C VAL A 14 -5.29 -38.77 38.75
N GLY A 15 -4.76 -37.71 39.37
CA GLY A 15 -3.39 -37.67 39.90
C GLY A 15 -2.30 -37.61 38.80
N VAL A 16 -2.71 -37.41 37.55
CA VAL A 16 -1.83 -37.25 36.39
C VAL A 16 -2.27 -36.00 35.64
N TYR A 17 -1.36 -35.02 35.54
CA TYR A 17 -1.62 -33.72 34.94
C TYR A 17 -1.03 -33.67 33.55
N SER A 18 -1.76 -33.14 32.57
CA SER A 18 -1.28 -33.08 31.18
C SER A 18 -1.17 -31.64 30.67
N CYS A 19 -0.12 -31.34 29.91
CA CYS A 19 -0.05 -30.07 29.19
C CYS A 19 -1.00 -30.10 27.98
N PRO A 20 -1.98 -29.19 27.87
CA PRO A 20 -2.96 -29.21 26.78
C PRO A 20 -2.37 -28.87 25.40
N GLN A 21 -1.12 -28.41 25.34
CA GLN A 21 -0.44 -28.06 24.08
C GLN A 21 0.51 -29.13 23.58
N CYS A 22 1.28 -29.76 24.48
CA CYS A 22 2.30 -30.74 24.08
C CYS A 22 2.04 -32.15 24.60
N THR A 23 0.93 -32.38 25.32
CA THR A 23 0.51 -33.69 25.86
C THR A 23 1.47 -34.33 26.87
N GLN A 24 2.51 -33.60 27.30
CA GLN A 24 3.41 -34.07 28.33
C GLN A 24 2.67 -34.25 29.66
N THR A 25 2.88 -35.40 30.30
CA THR A 25 2.24 -35.78 31.57
C THR A 25 3.16 -35.55 32.75
N PHE A 26 2.57 -35.20 33.90
CA PHE A 26 3.25 -34.96 35.16
C PHE A 26 2.55 -35.73 36.29
N THR A 27 3.32 -36.35 37.17
CA THR A 27 2.82 -37.11 38.33
C THR A 27 2.50 -36.22 39.53
N SER A 28 2.85 -34.95 39.46
CA SER A 28 2.52 -33.93 40.44
C SER A 28 2.10 -32.65 39.72
N ARG A 29 1.32 -31.82 40.41
CA ARG A 29 0.76 -30.61 39.81
C ARG A 29 1.89 -29.63 39.47
N PRO A 30 2.08 -29.25 38.20
CA PRO A 30 3.18 -28.37 37.83
C PRO A 30 3.00 -26.95 38.37
N VAL A 31 4.11 -26.28 38.70
CA VAL A 31 4.09 -24.88 39.13
C VAL A 31 4.10 -23.95 37.91
N LEU A 32 3.12 -23.07 37.80
CA LEU A 32 3.01 -22.12 36.69
C LEU A 32 3.87 -20.88 36.93
N GLY A 33 4.91 -20.71 36.12
CA GLY A 33 5.67 -19.47 36.02
C GLY A 33 5.15 -18.58 34.89
N ARG A 34 5.12 -17.25 35.10
CA ARG A 34 4.89 -16.29 34.01
C ARG A 34 6.22 -16.04 33.28
N ASN A 35 6.23 -16.18 31.97
CA ASN A 35 7.40 -15.81 31.17
C ASN A 35 7.51 -14.26 31.11
N THR A 36 8.43 -13.71 31.89
CA THR A 36 8.64 -12.25 32.02
C THR A 36 9.27 -11.64 30.78
N MET A 37 10.18 -12.35 30.11
CA MET A 37 10.79 -11.90 28.86
C MET A 37 9.74 -11.76 27.76
N LEU A 38 8.89 -12.77 27.55
CA LEU A 38 7.81 -12.70 26.57
C LEU A 38 6.80 -11.60 26.93
N ALA A 39 6.46 -11.45 28.21
CA ALA A 39 5.59 -10.37 28.66
C ALA A 39 6.20 -8.99 28.32
N GLU A 40 7.51 -8.80 28.56
CA GLU A 40 8.20 -7.55 28.25
C GLU A 40 8.24 -7.27 26.74
N VAL A 41 8.51 -8.29 25.91
CA VAL A 41 8.51 -8.15 24.44
C VAL A 41 7.12 -7.76 23.94
N VAL A 42 6.05 -8.37 24.46
CA VAL A 42 4.66 -8.02 24.10
C VAL A 42 4.31 -6.61 24.55
N GLU A 43 4.72 -6.20 25.75
CA GLU A 43 4.49 -4.83 26.22
C GLU A 43 5.28 -3.79 25.42
N LYS A 44 6.51 -4.10 25.03
CA LYS A 44 7.29 -3.29 24.08
C LYS A 44 6.58 -3.21 22.72
N LEU A 45 6.12 -4.33 22.17
CA LEU A 45 5.37 -4.35 20.91
C LEU A 45 4.08 -3.53 20.98
N LYS A 46 3.31 -3.61 22.09
CA LYS A 46 2.13 -2.77 22.30
C LYS A 46 2.48 -1.28 22.35
N LYS A 47 3.57 -0.92 23.03
CA LYS A 47 4.07 0.47 23.10
C LYS A 47 4.57 0.97 21.76
N THR A 48 5.21 0.11 20.96
CA THR A 48 5.79 0.46 19.65
C THR A 48 4.77 0.34 18.50
N GLY A 49 3.70 -0.45 18.66
CA GLY A 49 2.81 -0.87 17.58
C GLY A 49 1.34 -0.46 17.68
N LEU A 50 0.87 0.11 18.80
CA LEU A 50 -0.52 0.60 18.92
C LEU A 50 -0.66 2.07 19.36
N GLN A 51 0.41 2.72 19.79
CA GLN A 51 0.37 4.12 20.20
C GLN A 51 0.72 5.01 19.01
N THR A 52 -0.28 5.23 18.17
CA THR A 52 -0.63 6.50 17.52
C THR A 52 -1.67 6.15 16.46
N ALA A 53 -2.86 6.73 16.57
CA ALA A 53 -3.67 6.91 15.36
C ALA A 53 -2.72 7.51 14.32
N PRO A 54 -2.54 6.90 13.13
CA PRO A 54 -1.70 7.50 12.10
C PRO A 54 -2.14 8.95 11.96
N PRO A 55 -1.23 9.94 12.01
CA PRO A 55 -1.60 11.33 11.88
C PRO A 55 -2.61 11.49 10.74
N GLU A 56 -3.64 12.32 10.90
CA GLU A 56 -4.75 12.44 9.93
C GLU A 56 -4.26 12.65 8.48
N HIS A 57 -3.01 13.12 8.32
CA HIS A 57 -2.28 13.29 7.07
C HIS A 57 -1.78 12.00 6.37
N PHE A 58 -1.95 10.80 6.94
CA PHE A 58 -1.52 9.55 6.29
C PHE A 58 -2.60 8.95 5.38
N TYR A 59 -3.87 9.18 5.70
CA TYR A 59 -5.00 8.69 4.93
C TYR A 59 -5.39 9.69 3.85
N ALA A 60 -5.92 9.19 2.73
CA ALA A 60 -6.45 10.05 1.70
C ALA A 60 -7.75 10.71 2.17
N GLY A 61 -7.80 12.05 2.12
CA GLY A 61 -9.00 12.83 2.34
C GLY A 61 -9.76 13.14 1.04
N PRO A 62 -10.85 13.90 1.10
CA PRO A 62 -11.53 14.41 -0.09
C PRO A 62 -10.57 15.20 -0.98
N GLY A 63 -10.51 14.85 -2.28
CA GLY A 63 -9.62 15.49 -3.26
C GLY A 63 -8.17 14.98 -3.26
N ASP A 64 -7.81 14.04 -2.38
CA ASP A 64 -6.52 13.38 -2.45
C ASP A 64 -6.55 12.19 -3.42
N VAL A 65 -5.48 12.04 -4.21
CA VAL A 65 -5.23 10.83 -4.98
C VAL A 65 -4.94 9.68 -4.01
N VAL A 66 -5.67 8.57 -4.15
CA VAL A 66 -5.50 7.37 -3.31
C VAL A 66 -4.34 6.50 -3.79
N CYS A 67 -3.69 5.81 -2.87
CA CYS A 67 -2.73 4.77 -3.24
C CYS A 67 -3.45 3.48 -3.66
N ASP A 68 -3.14 2.96 -4.85
CA ASP A 68 -3.84 1.78 -5.38
C ASP A 68 -3.48 0.50 -4.63
N VAL A 69 -2.25 0.42 -4.10
CA VAL A 69 -1.68 -0.78 -3.48
C VAL A 69 -2.16 -1.02 -2.04
N CYS A 70 -2.56 0.04 -1.31
CA CYS A 70 -2.99 -0.09 0.10
C CYS A 70 -4.15 -1.08 0.26
N PRO A 71 -4.05 -2.12 1.12
CA PRO A 71 -5.20 -2.93 1.46
C PRO A 71 -6.14 -2.14 2.38
N GLY A 72 -7.46 -2.27 2.15
CA GLY A 72 -8.47 -1.60 2.98
C GLY A 72 -8.44 -0.08 2.87
N ARG A 73 -8.29 0.63 4.01
CA ARG A 73 -8.28 2.10 4.06
C ARG A 73 -7.07 2.63 3.30
N LYS A 74 -7.34 3.43 2.26
CA LYS A 74 -6.29 3.92 1.35
C LYS A 74 -5.55 5.12 1.94
N ASN A 75 -4.22 5.10 1.78
CA ASN A 75 -3.36 6.23 2.12
C ASN A 75 -3.29 7.22 0.96
N LYS A 76 -2.94 8.47 1.26
CA LYS A 76 -2.67 9.49 0.25
C LYS A 76 -1.48 9.08 -0.63
N ALA A 77 -1.68 9.09 -1.94
CA ALA A 77 -0.62 8.90 -2.92
C ALA A 77 0.26 10.15 -2.99
N VAL A 78 1.57 9.93 -3.15
CA VAL A 78 2.57 11.00 -3.28
C VAL A 78 3.17 11.04 -4.68
N LYS A 79 3.23 9.91 -5.38
CA LYS A 79 3.73 9.80 -6.75
C LYS A 79 2.94 8.76 -7.54
N SER A 80 2.82 8.99 -8.84
CA SER A 80 2.31 8.02 -9.80
C SER A 80 3.44 7.54 -10.70
N CYS A 81 3.47 6.25 -11.00
CA CYS A 81 4.42 5.67 -11.95
C CYS A 81 3.78 5.57 -13.33
N LEU A 82 4.39 6.22 -14.33
CA LEU A 82 3.89 6.23 -15.70
C LEU A 82 4.12 4.91 -16.45
N VAL A 83 4.93 4.01 -15.88
CA VAL A 83 5.18 2.68 -16.44
C VAL A 83 4.23 1.66 -15.83
N CYS A 84 4.08 1.67 -14.50
CA CYS A 84 3.18 0.75 -13.80
C CYS A 84 1.71 1.17 -13.89
N LEU A 85 1.43 2.44 -14.24
CA LEU A 85 0.11 3.05 -14.22
C LEU A 85 -0.57 2.95 -12.84
N VAL A 86 0.23 3.18 -11.79
CA VAL A 86 -0.17 3.03 -10.39
C VAL A 86 0.31 4.23 -9.57
N SER A 87 -0.53 4.67 -8.65
CA SER A 87 -0.30 5.70 -7.64
C SER A 87 0.09 5.09 -6.30
N TYR A 88 1.20 5.58 -5.73
CA TYR A 88 1.82 5.03 -4.52
C TYR A 88 1.82 6.05 -3.38
N CYS A 89 1.44 5.61 -2.18
CA CYS A 89 1.76 6.32 -0.94
C CYS A 89 3.25 6.18 -0.62
N LYS A 90 3.76 6.97 0.34
CA LYS A 90 5.19 6.99 0.69
C LYS A 90 5.78 5.59 0.97
N THR A 91 5.05 4.72 1.65
CA THR A 91 5.50 3.36 1.98
C THR A 91 5.60 2.47 0.74
N HIS A 92 4.56 2.43 -0.08
CA HIS A 92 4.57 1.61 -1.30
C HIS A 92 5.52 2.15 -2.36
N LEU A 93 5.72 3.48 -2.42
CA LEU A 93 6.70 4.09 -3.31
C LEU A 93 8.12 3.68 -2.95
N LYS A 94 8.44 3.59 -1.65
CA LYS A 94 9.75 3.12 -1.19
C LYS A 94 10.03 1.70 -1.67
N ILE A 95 9.07 0.78 -1.48
CA ILE A 95 9.16 -0.60 -1.96
C ILE A 95 9.29 -0.65 -3.48
N HIS A 96 8.52 0.16 -4.21
CA HIS A 96 8.60 0.25 -5.67
C HIS A 96 10.00 0.65 -6.14
N ASN A 97 10.62 1.66 -5.51
CA ASN A 97 11.97 2.10 -5.86
C ASN A 97 13.05 1.05 -5.55
N GLU A 98 12.90 0.33 -4.44
CA GLU A 98 13.82 -0.76 -4.06
C GLU A 98 13.75 -1.94 -5.06
N LEU A 99 12.56 -2.26 -5.56
CA LEU A 99 12.35 -3.30 -6.58
C LEU A 99 12.74 -2.86 -7.99
N ASN A 100 12.81 -1.54 -8.24
CA ASN A 100 13.14 -0.97 -9.56
C ASN A 100 14.39 -0.08 -9.49
N PRO A 101 15.58 -0.65 -9.20
CA PRO A 101 16.80 0.12 -9.07
C PRO A 101 17.17 0.82 -10.39
N GLY A 102 17.69 2.04 -10.28
CA GLY A 102 18.17 2.83 -11.41
C GLY A 102 17.12 3.74 -12.06
N ASN A 103 16.02 4.08 -11.38
CA ASN A 103 15.01 5.04 -11.85
C ASN A 103 14.46 4.73 -13.26
N LYS A 104 14.40 3.44 -13.63
CA LYS A 104 13.87 2.99 -14.92
C LYS A 104 12.40 3.38 -15.11
N HIS A 105 11.69 3.53 -14.00
CA HIS A 105 10.30 3.93 -13.97
C HIS A 105 10.21 5.45 -13.78
N LYS A 106 9.62 6.15 -14.76
CA LYS A 106 9.32 7.58 -14.65
C LYS A 106 8.21 7.80 -13.62
N LEU A 107 8.53 8.52 -12.55
CA LEU A 107 7.61 8.92 -11.49
C LEU A 107 7.22 10.39 -11.66
N THR A 108 5.93 10.69 -11.52
CA THR A 108 5.38 12.05 -11.52
C THR A 108 4.60 12.28 -10.22
N ASP A 109 4.26 13.53 -9.91
CA ASP A 109 3.34 13.84 -8.80
C ASP A 109 2.04 13.07 -8.97
N ALA A 110 1.39 12.72 -7.87
CA ALA A 110 0.17 11.92 -7.92
C ALA A 110 -0.90 12.65 -8.74
N ILE A 111 -1.37 12.03 -9.83
CA ILE A 111 -2.39 12.58 -10.72
C ILE A 111 -3.70 11.85 -10.45
N GLU A 112 -4.78 12.61 -10.29
CA GLU A 112 -6.12 12.05 -10.23
C GLU A 112 -6.48 11.47 -11.60
N GLN A 113 -7.11 10.29 -11.64
CA GLN A 113 -7.46 9.60 -12.89
C GLN A 113 -6.27 9.44 -13.85
N LEU A 114 -5.13 8.93 -13.35
CA LEU A 114 -3.92 8.69 -14.16
C LEU A 114 -4.19 8.00 -15.51
N GLN A 115 -5.19 7.11 -15.58
CA GLN A 115 -5.56 6.40 -16.81
C GLN A 115 -6.06 7.34 -17.92
N ASP A 116 -6.70 8.46 -17.57
CA ASP A 116 -7.24 9.43 -18.55
C ASP A 116 -6.12 10.25 -19.20
N GLU A 117 -4.94 10.32 -18.58
CA GLU A 117 -3.74 10.95 -19.13
C GLU A 117 -2.88 9.98 -19.96
N ILE A 118 -3.33 8.74 -20.18
CA ILE A 118 -2.59 7.72 -20.91
C ILE A 118 -3.30 7.37 -22.21
N CYS A 119 -2.55 7.34 -23.30
CA CYS A 119 -3.05 6.89 -24.58
C CYS A 119 -3.47 5.42 -24.50
N SER A 120 -4.73 5.13 -24.81
CA SER A 120 -5.29 3.77 -24.86
C SER A 120 -4.61 2.87 -25.87
N HIS A 121 -4.13 3.42 -26.99
CA HIS A 121 -3.49 2.65 -28.06
C HIS A 121 -2.02 2.34 -27.72
N HIS A 122 -1.27 3.34 -27.24
CA HIS A 122 0.18 3.25 -27.11
C HIS A 122 0.68 3.10 -25.68
N HIS A 123 -0.21 3.22 -24.69
CA HIS A 123 0.11 3.17 -23.26
C HIS A 123 1.22 4.17 -22.87
N LYS A 124 1.21 5.35 -23.51
CA LYS A 124 2.14 6.47 -23.31
C LYS A 124 1.37 7.71 -22.86
N LEU A 125 2.03 8.60 -22.11
CA LEU A 125 1.42 9.83 -21.61
C LEU A 125 0.92 10.73 -22.77
N LEU A 126 -0.25 11.32 -22.57
CA LEU A 126 -0.89 12.27 -23.48
C LEU A 126 -0.23 13.66 -23.35
N GLU A 127 1.00 13.78 -23.85
CA GLU A 127 1.81 15.01 -23.72
C GLU A 127 1.55 16.04 -24.85
N VAL A 128 0.74 15.71 -25.85
CA VAL A 128 0.49 16.54 -27.04
C VAL A 128 -1.01 16.81 -27.20
N TYR A 129 -1.39 18.02 -27.59
CA TYR A 129 -2.75 18.35 -27.99
C TYR A 129 -2.82 18.54 -29.51
N CYS A 130 -3.66 17.75 -30.16
CA CYS A 130 -3.97 17.93 -31.57
C CYS A 130 -5.10 18.95 -31.71
N ARG A 131 -4.82 20.12 -32.30
CA ARG A 131 -5.83 21.16 -32.55
C ARG A 131 -6.77 20.77 -33.69
N THR A 132 -6.28 19.98 -34.64
CA THR A 132 -7.08 19.50 -35.78
C THR A 132 -8.23 18.63 -35.31
N ASP A 133 -7.95 17.69 -34.40
CA ASP A 133 -8.95 16.74 -33.87
C ASP A 133 -9.46 17.11 -32.47
N GLN A 134 -8.96 18.22 -31.90
CA GLN A 134 -9.32 18.77 -30.59
C GLN A 134 -9.19 17.80 -29.40
N GLN A 135 -8.18 16.92 -29.43
CA GLN A 135 -7.95 15.89 -28.42
C GLN A 135 -6.48 15.80 -27.98
N CYS A 136 -6.26 15.34 -26.75
CA CYS A 136 -4.93 15.02 -26.24
C CYS A 136 -4.48 13.65 -26.76
N ILE A 137 -3.25 13.57 -27.27
CA ILE A 137 -2.62 12.39 -27.87
C ILE A 137 -1.19 12.20 -27.33
N CYS A 138 -0.64 11.00 -27.49
CA CYS A 138 0.78 10.75 -27.18
C CYS A 138 1.68 11.04 -28.38
N TYR A 139 2.99 11.12 -28.17
CA TYR A 139 3.97 11.34 -29.26
C TYR A 139 3.95 10.25 -30.35
N GLN A 140 3.53 9.02 -30.02
CA GLN A 140 3.42 7.94 -31.00
C GLN A 140 2.26 8.21 -31.98
N CYS A 141 1.10 8.63 -31.44
CA CYS A 141 -0.05 9.06 -32.25
C CYS A 141 0.30 10.18 -33.24
N VAL A 142 1.19 11.13 -32.86
CA VAL A 142 1.65 12.22 -33.75
C VAL A 142 2.38 11.66 -34.98
N MET A 143 3.17 10.60 -34.80
CA MET A 143 3.94 9.99 -35.88
C MET A 143 3.08 9.07 -36.75
N ASP A 144 1.99 8.55 -36.19
CA ASP A 144 1.11 7.58 -36.82
C ASP A 144 -0.14 8.28 -37.39
N GLU A 145 -1.28 8.20 -36.70
CA GLU A 145 -2.60 8.65 -37.17
C GLU A 145 -2.71 10.17 -37.34
N HIS A 146 -1.96 10.96 -36.55
CA HIS A 146 -2.04 12.43 -36.54
C HIS A 146 -0.88 13.09 -37.30
N ARG A 147 -0.26 12.36 -38.24
CA ARG A 147 0.89 12.86 -38.99
C ARG A 147 0.50 14.06 -39.87
N GLY A 148 1.08 15.21 -39.57
CA GLY A 148 0.85 16.46 -40.31
C GLY A 148 -0.32 17.30 -39.79
N HIS A 149 -0.97 16.87 -38.70
CA HIS A 149 -1.97 17.70 -38.01
C HIS A 149 -1.30 18.85 -37.26
N ASP A 150 -2.04 19.95 -37.03
CA ASP A 150 -1.59 21.01 -36.13
C ASP A 150 -1.60 20.50 -34.69
N THR A 151 -0.42 20.49 -34.06
CA THR A 151 -0.20 19.95 -32.71
C THR A 151 0.62 20.91 -31.86
N VAL A 152 0.24 21.02 -30.59
CA VAL A 152 0.97 21.77 -29.55
C VAL A 152 1.17 20.91 -28.31
N SER A 153 1.89 21.41 -27.30
CA SER A 153 1.98 20.69 -26.02
C SER A 153 0.60 20.58 -25.36
N ALA A 154 0.35 19.47 -24.65
CA ALA A 154 -0.91 19.30 -23.91
C ALA A 154 -1.15 20.42 -22.89
N ALA A 155 -0.08 20.97 -22.30
CA ALA A 155 -0.19 22.12 -21.40
C ALA A 155 -0.70 23.39 -22.12
N ALA A 156 -0.18 23.69 -23.32
CA ALA A 156 -0.62 24.84 -24.11
C ALA A 156 -2.05 24.66 -24.64
N GLY A 157 -2.41 23.45 -25.09
CA GLY A 157 -3.77 23.17 -25.56
C GLY A 157 -4.84 23.32 -24.48
N ARG A 158 -4.52 22.97 -23.22
CA ARG A 158 -5.44 23.14 -22.08
C ARG A 158 -5.71 24.62 -21.77
N THR A 159 -4.75 25.52 -21.99
CA THR A 159 -4.95 26.96 -21.80
C THR A 159 -5.77 27.63 -22.91
N GLU A 160 -5.92 27.01 -24.08
CA GLU A 160 -6.72 27.55 -25.19
C GLU A 160 -8.23 27.20 -25.08
N LYS A 161 -8.57 26.18 -24.29
CA LYS A 161 -9.94 25.73 -24.05
C LYS A 161 -10.62 26.41 -22.84
N GLN A 162 -9.92 27.32 -22.16
CA GLN A 162 -10.39 28.05 -20.98
C GLN A 162 -10.76 29.48 -21.34
#